data_AF-A0A538CZQ6-F1
#
_entry.id   AF-A0A538CZQ6-F1
#
_cell.length_a   1.000
_cell.length_b   1.000
_cell.length_c   1.000
_cell.angle_alpha   90.00
_cell.angle_beta   90.00
_cell.angle_gamma   90.00
#
_symmetry.space_group_name_H-M   'P 1'
#
loop_
_entity.id
_entity.type
_entity.pdbx_description
1 polymer ?
#
loop_
_entity_poly.entity_id
_entity_poly.type
_entity_poly.pdbx_seq_one_letter_code
_entity_poly.pdbx_strand_id
1 'polypeptide(L)'
;MPPFPRPTGAGFEPYVWAATVADVAARHRLSPAHVLRFDANLPPFAARVAVSPRRALAARGEYPEGSYRELREAAAAYAGCAPDELAVDAGADGLIGLVARTFLGPGSRAVTEHRTYPLYAIASRLEGAEVDAAPRQLDALAAASRTAAVLWLCNPGNPGGELFAADEIAELARSLPTTLVCVDEAYYEYGGETAAPAAPELDNLVCVRTLSKVFGLAGLRVGYCVASPRLAAELSARRSPAPIPTSSATLATAALQRAEIEPELRATTAERERVRAALLAAGFDAPPTHTNFVVVRTPQARTLAGQLERRGLVVRAYRDFLRITVRSPADDDLLLAALGVHAPPASTRAATVLGPGIRVSLVIDGSGRATSATGDEARDSRIEERAQEEGIDLELVAEAELSNERVETALAHARARADAGREDAQGNERRRSQD
;
A
#
# COMPACT_ATOMS: atom_id res chain seq x y z
N MET A 1 -37.40 26.57 2.20
CA MET A 1 -35.93 26.70 2.17
C MET A 1 -35.37 25.43 1.54
N PRO A 2 -34.36 25.51 0.66
CA PRO A 2 -33.67 24.31 0.20
C PRO A 2 -32.99 23.62 1.40
N PRO A 3 -32.82 22.28 1.37
CA PRO A 3 -32.02 21.59 2.38
C PRO A 3 -30.58 22.09 2.31
N PHE A 4 -30.00 22.47 3.46
CA PHE A 4 -28.60 22.86 3.57
C PHE A 4 -27.79 21.70 4.18
N PRO A 5 -26.66 21.30 3.57
CA PRO A 5 -25.79 20.31 4.18
C PRO A 5 -25.22 20.85 5.50
N ARG A 6 -24.88 19.94 6.42
CA ARG A 6 -24.10 20.34 7.61
C ARG A 6 -22.77 20.95 7.15
N PRO A 7 -22.32 22.07 7.74
CA PRO A 7 -21.02 22.64 7.42
C PRO A 7 -19.91 21.66 7.82
N THR A 8 -18.86 21.59 7.02
CA THR A 8 -17.61 20.91 7.37
C THR A 8 -16.75 21.79 8.25
N GLY A 9 -15.80 21.19 8.98
CA GLY A 9 -14.81 21.93 9.76
C GLY A 9 -13.96 22.87 8.91
N ALA A 10 -13.44 23.94 9.53
CA ALA A 10 -12.62 24.94 8.85
C ALA A 10 -11.40 24.30 8.15
N GLY A 11 -11.10 24.75 6.92
CA GLY A 11 -10.00 24.24 6.11
C GLY A 11 -10.26 22.85 5.50
N PHE A 12 -11.53 22.42 5.38
CA PHE A 12 -11.87 21.20 4.68
C PHE A 12 -11.53 21.29 3.19
N GLU A 13 -10.74 20.34 2.72
CA GLU A 13 -10.40 20.10 1.32
C GLU A 13 -10.71 18.63 1.03
N PRO A 14 -11.43 18.30 -0.06
CA PRO A 14 -11.74 16.92 -0.39
C PRO A 14 -10.48 16.12 -0.75
N TYR A 15 -10.55 14.79 -0.64
CA TYR A 15 -9.46 13.94 -1.06
C TYR A 15 -9.23 14.05 -2.58
N VAL A 16 -7.99 14.30 -2.99
CA VAL A 16 -7.60 14.40 -4.39
C VAL A 16 -6.95 13.11 -4.86
N TRP A 17 -7.66 12.40 -5.74
CA TRP A 17 -7.16 11.19 -6.38
C TRP A 17 -6.03 11.51 -7.38
N ALA A 18 -5.08 10.58 -7.49
CA ALA A 18 -4.09 10.63 -8.55
C ALA A 18 -4.75 10.34 -9.90
N ALA A 19 -4.15 10.85 -10.98
CA ALA A 19 -4.58 10.56 -12.34
C ALA A 19 -4.63 9.05 -12.60
N THR A 20 -5.62 8.61 -13.37
CA THR A 20 -5.73 7.21 -13.79
C THR A 20 -4.68 6.88 -14.85
N VAL A 21 -4.47 5.57 -15.10
CA VAL A 21 -3.66 5.09 -16.24
C VAL A 21 -4.16 5.70 -17.55
N ALA A 22 -5.48 5.74 -17.76
CA ALA A 22 -6.09 6.31 -18.96
C ALA A 22 -5.84 7.82 -19.07
N ASP A 23 -5.95 8.57 -17.97
CA ASP A 23 -5.68 10.02 -17.96
C ASP A 23 -4.24 10.33 -18.35
N VAL A 24 -3.27 9.59 -17.77
CA VAL A 24 -1.84 9.76 -18.06
C VAL A 24 -1.54 9.39 -19.52
N ALA A 25 -2.05 8.24 -19.98
CA ALA A 25 -1.88 7.78 -21.35
C ALA A 25 -2.43 8.80 -22.36
N ALA A 26 -3.64 9.32 -22.14
CA ALA A 26 -4.25 10.34 -22.98
C ALA A 26 -3.46 11.66 -22.96
N ARG A 27 -3.04 12.13 -21.78
CA ARG A 27 -2.27 13.37 -21.59
C ARG A 27 -0.94 13.37 -22.35
N HIS A 28 -0.28 12.21 -22.42
CA HIS A 28 1.05 12.08 -23.01
C HIS A 28 1.10 11.28 -24.32
N ARG A 29 -0.07 10.89 -24.87
CA ARG A 29 -0.20 10.09 -26.10
C ARG A 29 0.62 8.78 -26.03
N LEU A 30 0.54 8.11 -24.89
CA LEU A 30 1.16 6.81 -24.63
C LEU A 30 0.12 5.69 -24.79
N SER A 31 0.57 4.46 -25.05
CA SER A 31 -0.30 3.30 -24.84
C SER A 31 -0.59 3.16 -23.34
N PRO A 32 -1.84 2.85 -22.92
CA PRO A 32 -2.15 2.56 -21.52
C PRO A 32 -1.26 1.46 -20.92
N ALA A 33 -0.85 0.46 -21.72
CA ALA A 33 0.04 -0.61 -21.29
C ALA A 33 1.44 -0.10 -20.86
N HIS A 34 1.88 1.05 -21.38
CA HIS A 34 3.18 1.65 -21.06
C HIS A 34 3.16 2.55 -19.83
N VAL A 35 2.01 2.74 -19.18
CA VAL A 35 1.93 3.50 -17.94
C VAL A 35 2.16 2.57 -16.74
N LEU A 36 3.29 2.78 -16.07
CA LEU A 36 3.66 2.12 -14.82
C LEU A 36 3.43 3.06 -13.64
N ARG A 37 2.74 2.57 -12.62
CA ARG A 37 2.35 3.36 -11.45
C ARG A 37 3.23 3.05 -10.25
N PHE A 38 3.99 4.06 -9.84
CA PHE A 38 4.83 4.10 -8.64
C PHE A 38 4.23 5.03 -7.57
N ASP A 39 2.96 5.40 -7.67
CA ASP A 39 2.33 6.43 -6.86
C ASP A 39 1.27 5.90 -5.87
N ALA A 40 0.97 4.60 -5.88
CA ALA A 40 -0.13 4.01 -5.12
C ALA A 40 0.30 3.14 -3.93
N ASN A 41 1.60 2.89 -3.76
CA ASN A 41 2.14 1.99 -2.73
C ASN A 41 1.50 0.59 -2.78
N LEU A 42 1.28 0.07 -3.98
CA LEU A 42 0.79 -1.29 -4.21
C LEU A 42 1.99 -2.21 -4.48
N PRO A 43 1.93 -3.48 -4.09
CA PRO A 43 2.90 -4.48 -4.52
C PRO A 43 3.00 -4.54 -6.05
N PRO A 44 4.16 -4.93 -6.60
CA PRO A 44 4.37 -5.03 -8.05
C PRO A 44 3.47 -6.06 -8.72
N PHE A 45 3.19 -7.15 -8.03
CA PHE A 45 2.40 -8.28 -8.54
C PHE A 45 1.15 -8.47 -7.71
N ALA A 46 0.08 -8.92 -8.36
CA ALA A 46 -1.18 -9.20 -7.67
C ALA A 46 -1.01 -10.33 -6.65
N ALA A 47 -1.74 -10.24 -5.55
CA ALA A 47 -1.70 -11.25 -4.52
C ALA A 47 -2.12 -12.63 -5.03
N ARG A 48 -1.49 -13.69 -4.51
CA ARG A 48 -2.08 -15.03 -4.62
C ARG A 48 -3.34 -15.07 -3.78
N VAL A 49 -4.42 -15.54 -4.39
CA VAL A 49 -5.69 -15.69 -3.69
C VAL A 49 -5.91 -17.18 -3.42
N ALA A 50 -5.95 -17.56 -2.15
CA ALA A 50 -6.07 -18.95 -1.72
C ALA A 50 -7.47 -19.56 -1.93
N VAL A 51 -8.43 -18.78 -2.42
CA VAL A 51 -9.81 -19.16 -2.74
C VAL A 51 -10.15 -18.62 -4.12
N SER A 52 -10.74 -19.44 -4.98
CA SER A 52 -11.11 -18.98 -6.32
C SER A 52 -12.14 -17.85 -6.26
N PRO A 53 -12.06 -16.83 -7.14
CA PRO A 53 -13.06 -15.76 -7.22
C PRO A 53 -14.49 -16.29 -7.38
N ARG A 54 -14.67 -17.36 -8.15
CA ARG A 54 -15.95 -18.05 -8.31
C ARG A 54 -16.53 -18.53 -6.96
N ARG A 55 -15.69 -19.08 -6.08
CA ARG A 55 -16.12 -19.52 -4.74
C ARG A 55 -16.44 -18.32 -3.84
N ALA A 56 -15.63 -17.27 -3.88
CA ALA A 56 -15.91 -16.04 -3.12
C ALA A 56 -17.23 -15.35 -3.54
N LEU A 57 -17.64 -15.53 -4.80
CA LEU A 57 -18.90 -15.01 -5.35
C LEU A 57 -20.07 -15.99 -5.26
N ALA A 58 -19.89 -17.17 -4.65
CA ALA A 58 -20.95 -18.16 -4.52
C ALA A 58 -22.15 -17.63 -3.72
N ALA A 59 -21.87 -16.87 -2.65
CA ALA A 59 -22.87 -16.26 -1.77
C ALA A 59 -23.17 -14.79 -2.13
N ARG A 60 -22.99 -14.37 -3.39
CA ARG A 60 -23.18 -12.96 -3.81
C ARG A 60 -24.60 -12.39 -3.60
N GLY A 61 -25.60 -13.25 -3.39
CA GLY A 61 -26.96 -12.86 -3.06
C GLY A 61 -27.22 -12.64 -1.58
N GLU A 62 -26.25 -12.96 -0.71
CA GLU A 62 -26.38 -12.95 0.75
C GLU A 62 -25.60 -11.80 1.38
N TYR A 63 -26.15 -11.22 2.44
CA TYR A 63 -25.41 -10.31 3.32
C TYR A 63 -24.32 -11.08 4.08
N PRO A 64 -23.20 -10.43 4.43
CA PRO A 64 -22.19 -11.05 5.28
C PRO A 64 -22.78 -11.33 6.67
N GLU A 65 -22.20 -12.29 7.37
CA GLU A 65 -22.44 -12.43 8.81
C GLU A 65 -22.15 -11.08 9.48
N GLY A 66 -23.14 -10.49 10.16
CA GLY A 66 -23.05 -9.10 10.63
C GLY A 66 -21.88 -8.81 11.57
N SER A 67 -21.45 -9.81 12.33
CA SER A 67 -20.30 -9.74 13.24
C SER A 67 -18.94 -9.94 12.54
N TYR A 68 -18.94 -10.37 11.27
CA TYR A 68 -17.75 -10.79 10.53
C TYR A 68 -16.87 -11.75 11.32
N ARG A 69 -17.48 -12.73 12.00
CA ARG A 69 -16.80 -13.57 12.99
C ARG A 69 -15.59 -14.28 12.40
N GLU A 70 -15.73 -14.94 11.25
CA GLU A 70 -14.62 -15.65 10.62
C GLU A 70 -13.45 -14.71 10.24
N LEU A 71 -13.77 -13.51 9.76
CA LEU A 71 -12.75 -12.51 9.42
C LEU A 71 -12.04 -11.99 10.67
N ARG A 72 -12.79 -11.73 11.76
CA ARG A 72 -12.20 -11.32 13.05
C ARG A 72 -11.34 -12.42 13.65
N GLU A 73 -11.79 -13.68 13.63
CA GLU A 73 -11.02 -14.82 14.10
C GLU A 73 -9.70 -14.98 13.32
N ALA A 74 -9.74 -14.85 11.98
CA ALA A 74 -8.55 -14.92 11.14
C ALA A 74 -7.59 -13.74 11.38
N ALA A 75 -8.13 -12.51 11.50
CA ALA A 75 -7.33 -11.32 11.80
C ALA A 75 -6.70 -11.40 13.20
N ALA A 76 -7.41 -11.94 14.18
CA ALA A 76 -6.94 -12.12 15.56
C ALA A 76 -5.78 -13.11 15.62
N ALA A 77 -5.93 -14.26 14.93
CA ALA A 77 -4.87 -15.24 14.81
C ALA A 77 -3.61 -14.67 14.14
N TYR A 78 -3.78 -13.87 13.07
CA TYR A 78 -2.65 -13.20 12.40
C TYR A 78 -2.01 -12.12 13.27
N ALA A 79 -2.81 -11.34 14.01
CA ALA A 79 -2.32 -10.26 14.85
C ALA A 79 -1.77 -10.71 16.21
N GLY A 80 -2.04 -11.96 16.62
CA GLY A 80 -1.63 -12.50 17.92
C GLY A 80 -2.47 -11.97 19.09
N CYS A 81 -3.75 -11.69 18.86
CA CYS A 81 -4.67 -11.06 19.83
C CYS A 81 -6.00 -11.84 19.93
N ALA A 82 -6.92 -11.43 20.79
CA ALA A 82 -8.25 -12.03 20.90
C ALA A 82 -9.26 -11.42 19.89
N PRO A 83 -10.28 -12.17 19.41
CA PRO A 83 -11.25 -11.64 18.44
C PRO A 83 -12.13 -10.48 18.92
N ASP A 84 -12.31 -10.33 20.23
CA ASP A 84 -13.01 -9.21 20.86
C ASP A 84 -12.14 -7.97 21.04
N GLU A 85 -10.83 -8.07 20.81
CA GLU A 85 -9.88 -6.94 20.73
C GLU A 85 -9.84 -6.32 19.31
N LEU A 86 -10.72 -6.78 18.41
CA LEU A 86 -10.75 -6.35 17.01
C LEU A 86 -12.06 -5.70 16.58
N ALA A 87 -11.92 -4.64 15.77
CA ALA A 87 -12.98 -4.16 14.88
C ALA A 87 -12.52 -4.26 13.41
N VAL A 88 -13.47 -4.44 12.48
CA VAL A 88 -13.19 -4.57 11.04
C VAL A 88 -14.07 -3.64 10.23
N ASP A 89 -13.52 -3.04 9.17
CA ASP A 89 -14.24 -2.12 8.28
C ASP A 89 -13.67 -2.17 6.85
N ALA A 90 -14.24 -1.35 5.95
CA ALA A 90 -13.93 -1.24 4.53
C ALA A 90 -12.52 -0.63 4.28
N GLY A 91 -11.48 -1.36 4.67
CA GLY A 91 -10.09 -0.90 4.65
C GLY A 91 -9.72 -0.06 5.87
N ALA A 92 -8.44 0.33 5.95
CA ALA A 92 -7.97 1.28 6.96
C ALA A 92 -8.75 2.61 6.89
N ASP A 93 -9.13 3.06 5.68
CA ASP A 93 -9.94 4.27 5.49
C ASP A 93 -11.30 4.19 6.18
N GLY A 94 -11.96 3.03 6.14
CA GLY A 94 -13.21 2.78 6.86
C GLY A 94 -13.03 2.91 8.37
N LEU A 95 -11.95 2.35 8.91
CA LEU A 95 -11.59 2.43 10.33
C LEU A 95 -11.23 3.87 10.75
N ILE A 96 -10.50 4.61 9.93
CA ILE A 96 -10.21 6.04 10.16
C ILE A 96 -11.52 6.83 10.24
N GLY A 97 -12.45 6.58 9.30
CA GLY A 97 -13.77 7.19 9.33
C GLY A 97 -14.59 6.80 10.57
N LEU A 98 -14.51 5.53 10.97
CA LEU A 98 -15.21 5.01 12.15
C LEU A 98 -14.68 5.62 13.45
N VAL A 99 -13.35 5.71 13.61
CA VAL A 99 -12.72 6.39 14.75
C VAL A 99 -13.11 7.87 14.77
N ALA A 100 -13.01 8.57 13.64
CA ALA A 100 -13.41 9.98 13.56
C ALA A 100 -14.87 10.17 13.99
N ARG A 101 -15.81 9.40 13.44
CA ARG A 101 -17.24 9.51 13.79
C ARG A 101 -17.56 9.10 15.24
N THR A 102 -16.69 8.31 15.86
CA THR A 102 -16.86 7.86 17.24
C THR A 102 -16.44 8.92 18.26
N PHE A 103 -15.30 9.58 18.02
CA PHE A 103 -14.62 10.41 19.00
C PHE A 103 -14.57 11.91 18.66
N LEU A 104 -14.92 12.28 17.42
CA LEU A 104 -14.84 13.66 16.94
C LEU A 104 -16.22 14.24 16.65
N GLY A 105 -16.30 15.55 16.79
CA GLY A 105 -17.50 16.36 16.66
C GLY A 105 -17.20 17.87 16.78
N PRO A 106 -18.20 18.74 16.59
CA PRO A 106 -18.04 20.17 16.88
C PRO A 106 -17.54 20.42 18.30
N GLY A 107 -16.51 21.27 18.43
CA GLY A 107 -15.87 21.58 19.72
C GLY A 107 -14.81 20.57 20.18
N SER A 108 -14.62 19.47 19.45
CA SER A 108 -13.48 18.58 19.64
C SER A 108 -12.31 18.97 18.74
N ARG A 109 -11.12 18.46 19.10
CA ARG A 109 -9.86 18.69 18.37
C ARG A 109 -9.19 17.38 18.03
N ALA A 110 -8.68 17.27 16.81
CA ALA A 110 -7.78 16.21 16.38
C ALA A 110 -6.38 16.79 16.12
N VAL A 111 -5.35 15.98 16.34
CA VAL A 111 -3.95 16.31 16.01
C VAL A 111 -3.45 15.33 14.95
N THR A 112 -2.76 15.85 13.94
CA THR A 112 -2.01 15.04 12.96
C THR A 112 -0.55 15.44 12.93
N GLU A 113 0.29 14.65 12.26
CA GLU A 113 1.62 15.11 11.85
C GLU A 113 1.49 16.16 10.72
N HIS A 114 2.47 17.08 10.57
CA HIS A 114 2.47 18.10 9.50
C HIS A 114 2.38 17.52 8.08
N ARG A 115 2.98 16.36 7.86
CA ARG A 115 3.07 15.70 6.56
C ARG A 115 2.76 14.23 6.74
N THR A 116 1.48 13.90 6.60
CA THR A 116 1.01 12.53 6.78
C THR A 116 -0.13 12.23 5.81
N TYR A 117 -0.80 11.08 5.97
CA TYR A 117 -1.92 10.70 5.12
C TYR A 117 -3.08 11.70 5.29
N PRO A 118 -3.54 12.36 4.20
CA PRO A 118 -4.50 13.47 4.32
C PRO A 118 -5.88 13.04 4.83
N LEU A 119 -6.22 11.75 4.79
CA LEU A 119 -7.52 11.27 5.22
C LEU A 119 -7.78 11.56 6.70
N TYR A 120 -6.77 11.60 7.57
CA TYR A 120 -6.97 11.90 8.99
C TYR A 120 -7.61 13.28 9.20
N ALA A 121 -7.07 14.31 8.54
CA ALA A 121 -7.61 15.66 8.60
C ALA A 121 -8.99 15.76 7.91
N ILE A 122 -9.16 15.07 6.78
CA ILE A 122 -10.42 15.04 6.04
C ILE A 122 -11.53 14.41 6.89
N ALA A 123 -11.30 13.22 7.44
CA ALA A 123 -12.26 12.50 8.29
C ALA A 123 -12.61 13.32 9.54
N SER A 124 -11.61 13.93 10.18
CA SER A 124 -11.82 14.79 11.36
C SER A 124 -12.69 16.02 11.03
N ARG A 125 -12.41 16.72 9.93
CA ARG A 125 -13.18 17.89 9.50
C ARG A 125 -14.58 17.54 8.99
N LEU A 126 -14.79 16.35 8.42
CA LEU A 126 -16.12 15.87 8.04
C LEU A 126 -17.06 15.72 9.25
N GLU A 127 -16.50 15.34 10.40
CA GLU A 127 -17.26 15.26 11.66
C GLU A 127 -17.32 16.61 12.40
N GLY A 128 -16.72 17.66 11.84
CA GLY A 128 -16.80 19.04 12.38
C GLY A 128 -15.74 19.37 13.43
N ALA A 129 -14.71 18.55 13.60
CA ALA A 129 -13.60 18.83 14.52
C ALA A 129 -12.61 19.85 13.97
N GLU A 130 -11.94 20.56 14.88
CA GLU A 130 -10.73 21.32 14.59
C GLU A 130 -9.56 20.35 14.36
N VAL A 131 -8.64 20.71 13.47
CA VAL A 131 -7.45 19.89 13.17
C VAL A 131 -6.21 20.75 13.28
N ASP A 132 -5.39 20.41 14.27
CA ASP A 132 -4.04 20.94 14.44
C ASP A 132 -3.01 19.96 13.85
N ALA A 133 -1.86 20.49 13.44
CA ALA A 133 -0.76 19.68 12.94
C ALA A 133 0.53 20.00 13.71
N ALA A 134 1.28 18.97 14.08
CA ALA A 134 2.53 19.08 14.82
C ALA A 134 3.71 18.42 14.07
N PRO A 135 4.96 18.79 14.37
CA PRO A 135 6.13 18.06 13.89
C PRO A 135 6.09 16.59 14.31
N ARG A 136 6.66 15.71 13.48
CA ARG A 136 6.81 14.28 13.78
C ARG A 136 7.93 14.07 14.81
N GLN A 137 7.66 14.45 16.05
CA GLN A 137 8.52 14.32 17.21
C GLN A 137 7.63 14.00 18.42
N LEU A 138 7.96 12.96 19.18
CA LEU A 138 7.08 12.46 20.26
C LEU A 138 6.68 13.55 21.26
N ASP A 139 7.64 14.36 21.71
CA ASP A 139 7.37 15.48 22.63
C ASP A 139 6.43 16.54 22.04
N ALA A 140 6.58 16.84 20.75
CA ALA A 140 5.75 17.83 20.06
C ALA A 140 4.32 17.30 19.85
N LEU A 141 4.19 16.02 19.48
CA LEU A 141 2.92 15.33 19.34
C LEU A 141 2.22 15.25 20.70
N ALA A 142 2.91 14.79 21.75
CA ALA A 142 2.38 14.76 23.12
C ALA A 142 1.90 16.15 23.56
N ALA A 143 2.72 17.19 23.34
CA ALA A 143 2.37 18.54 23.74
C ALA A 143 1.13 19.09 23.04
N ALA A 144 1.00 18.86 21.74
CA ALA A 144 -0.16 19.27 20.96
C ALA A 144 -1.43 18.47 21.32
N SER A 145 -1.26 17.20 21.71
CA SER A 145 -2.36 16.27 21.90
C SER A 145 -2.99 16.29 23.30
N ARG A 146 -2.38 16.91 24.32
CA ARG A 146 -2.89 16.91 25.71
C ARG A 146 -4.37 17.28 25.87
N THR A 147 -4.92 18.12 25.00
CA THR A 147 -6.33 18.54 25.02
C THR A 147 -7.10 18.09 23.79
N ALA A 148 -6.51 17.23 22.96
CA ALA A 148 -7.14 16.68 21.78
C ALA A 148 -7.96 15.44 22.14
N ALA A 149 -9.04 15.20 21.40
CA ALA A 149 -9.81 13.97 21.49
C ALA A 149 -9.09 12.82 20.77
N VAL A 150 -8.45 13.09 19.63
CA VAL A 150 -7.72 12.09 18.83
C VAL A 150 -6.36 12.62 18.39
N LEU A 151 -5.33 11.80 18.56
CA LEU A 151 -4.03 11.92 17.89
C LEU A 151 -3.97 10.87 16.78
N TRP A 152 -3.81 11.32 15.54
CA TRP A 152 -3.51 10.45 14.40
C TRP A 152 -2.00 10.34 14.20
N LEU A 153 -1.49 9.12 14.23
CA LEU A 153 -0.08 8.82 14.04
C LEU A 153 0.09 7.77 12.95
N CYS A 154 0.83 8.05 11.88
CA CYS A 154 1.14 7.04 10.87
C CYS A 154 2.51 6.42 11.16
N ASN A 155 2.57 5.10 11.37
CA ASN A 155 3.81 4.42 11.72
C ASN A 155 3.92 3.01 11.08
N PRO A 156 4.87 2.77 10.15
CA PRO A 156 5.77 3.76 9.56
C PRO A 156 5.03 4.86 8.78
N GLY A 157 5.62 6.06 8.78
CA GLY A 157 4.99 7.28 8.28
C GLY A 157 4.77 7.28 6.76
N ASN A 158 3.59 7.70 6.32
CA ASN A 158 3.29 7.97 4.92
C ASN A 158 3.03 9.47 4.75
N PRO A 159 3.89 10.23 4.05
CA PRO A 159 4.73 9.75 2.94
C PRO A 159 6.24 9.66 3.17
N GLY A 160 6.73 9.91 4.39
CA GLY A 160 8.17 10.05 4.64
C GLY A 160 8.95 8.76 4.91
N GLY A 161 8.28 7.69 5.36
CA GLY A 161 8.87 6.37 5.62
C GLY A 161 9.53 6.23 6.99
N GLU A 162 9.50 7.26 7.84
CA GLU A 162 10.08 7.25 9.18
C GLU A 162 9.33 6.31 10.13
N LEU A 163 10.02 5.76 11.11
CA LEU A 163 9.50 4.78 12.06
C LEU A 163 9.77 5.25 13.50
N PHE A 164 8.77 5.12 14.36
CA PHE A 164 8.90 5.13 15.82
C PHE A 164 8.88 3.70 16.33
N ALA A 165 9.61 3.43 17.40
CA ALA A 165 9.58 2.13 18.05
C ALA A 165 8.22 1.88 18.71
N ALA A 166 7.82 0.60 18.83
CA ALA A 166 6.53 0.23 19.39
C ALA A 166 6.34 0.68 20.86
N ASP A 167 7.40 0.61 21.65
CA ASP A 167 7.43 1.00 23.06
C ASP A 167 7.25 2.52 23.23
N GLU A 168 7.91 3.32 22.41
CA GLU A 168 7.76 4.78 22.37
C GLU A 168 6.30 5.20 22.11
N ILE A 169 5.60 4.49 21.22
CA ILE A 169 4.18 4.74 20.92
C ILE A 169 3.29 4.36 22.12
N ALA A 170 3.58 3.23 22.77
CA ALA A 170 2.85 2.82 23.97
C ALA A 170 3.07 3.81 25.13
N GLU A 171 4.28 4.33 25.31
CA GLU A 171 4.60 5.39 26.27
C GLU A 171 3.89 6.70 25.95
N LEU A 172 3.86 7.10 24.68
CA LEU A 172 3.09 8.26 24.23
C LEU A 172 1.60 8.11 24.60
N ALA A 173 0.99 6.96 24.35
CA ALA A 173 -0.38 6.68 24.73
C ALA A 173 -0.59 6.76 26.26
N ARG A 174 0.31 6.19 27.06
CA ARG A 174 0.25 6.30 28.54
C ARG A 174 0.36 7.75 29.03
N SER A 175 1.12 8.59 28.33
CA SER A 175 1.27 10.02 28.68
C SER A 175 0.05 10.87 28.33
N LEU A 176 -0.89 10.34 27.53
CA LEU A 176 -2.06 11.01 27.00
C LEU A 176 -3.38 10.31 27.41
N PRO A 177 -3.67 10.12 28.71
CA PRO A 177 -4.74 9.22 29.17
C PRO A 177 -6.16 9.65 28.74
N THR A 178 -6.34 10.90 28.29
CA THR A 178 -7.63 11.44 27.82
C THR A 178 -7.72 11.60 26.31
N THR A 179 -6.67 11.23 25.58
CA THR A 179 -6.61 11.35 24.12
C THR A 179 -6.47 9.97 23.51
N LEU A 180 -7.33 9.68 22.53
CA LEU A 180 -7.19 8.47 21.74
C LEU A 180 -5.98 8.60 20.82
N VAL A 181 -4.97 7.75 21.00
CA VAL A 181 -3.85 7.60 20.07
C VAL A 181 -4.25 6.54 19.04
N CYS A 182 -4.56 6.99 17.82
CA CYS A 182 -4.89 6.12 16.70
C CYS A 182 -3.66 6.00 15.79
N VAL A 183 -3.03 4.82 15.83
CA VAL A 183 -1.82 4.50 15.09
C VAL A 183 -2.20 3.77 13.82
N ASP A 184 -1.94 4.39 12.67
CA ASP A 184 -2.09 3.76 11.35
C ASP A 184 -0.83 2.97 11.01
N GLU A 185 -0.96 1.66 11.14
CA GLU A 185 0.06 0.66 10.89
C GLU A 185 -0.08 0.02 9.50
N ALA A 186 -0.58 0.76 8.49
CA ALA A 186 -0.76 0.24 7.13
C ALA A 186 0.50 -0.35 6.48
N TYR A 187 1.70 -0.03 6.99
CA TYR A 187 2.98 -0.51 6.47
C TYR A 187 3.81 -1.28 7.51
N TYR A 188 3.24 -1.67 8.66
CA TYR A 188 4.03 -2.23 9.76
C TYR A 188 4.80 -3.50 9.39
N GLU A 189 4.28 -4.32 8.47
CA GLU A 189 4.98 -5.54 8.04
C GLU A 189 6.36 -5.22 7.43
N TYR A 190 6.50 -4.06 6.77
CA TYR A 190 7.77 -3.59 6.20
C TYR A 190 8.73 -3.00 7.23
N GLY A 191 8.20 -2.50 8.35
CA GLY A 191 8.97 -1.85 9.41
C GLY A 191 9.32 -2.78 10.57
N GLY A 192 8.55 -3.84 10.79
CA GLY A 192 8.75 -4.82 11.86
C GLY A 192 8.32 -4.34 13.27
N GLU A 193 7.98 -3.06 13.43
CA GLU A 193 7.54 -2.47 14.69
C GLU A 193 6.02 -2.36 14.76
N THR A 194 5.42 -2.76 15.89
CA THR A 194 3.99 -2.60 16.12
C THR A 194 3.62 -2.37 17.57
N ALA A 195 2.73 -1.40 17.82
CA ALA A 195 2.14 -1.12 19.12
C ALA A 195 0.92 -2.00 19.44
N ALA A 196 0.49 -2.87 18.51
CA ALA A 196 -0.68 -3.73 18.68
C ALA A 196 -0.65 -4.60 19.94
N PRO A 197 0.49 -5.17 20.39
CA PRO A 197 0.54 -5.92 21.64
C PRO A 197 0.17 -5.10 22.89
N ALA A 198 0.38 -3.78 22.88
CA ALA A 198 0.04 -2.89 23.99
C ALA A 198 -1.41 -2.38 23.91
N ALA A 199 -2.04 -2.42 22.72
CA ALA A 199 -3.37 -1.84 22.50
C ALA A 199 -4.48 -2.51 23.34
N PRO A 200 -4.47 -3.85 23.59
CA PRO A 200 -5.45 -4.47 24.48
C PRO A 200 -5.45 -3.94 25.92
N GLU A 201 -4.29 -3.47 26.41
CA GLU A 201 -4.11 -3.00 27.79
C GLU A 201 -4.35 -1.49 27.95
N LEU A 202 -4.42 -0.75 26.85
CA LEU A 202 -4.51 0.71 26.84
C LEU A 202 -5.85 1.15 26.22
N ASP A 203 -6.77 1.60 27.09
CA ASP A 203 -8.12 2.07 26.73
C ASP A 203 -8.15 3.38 25.89
N ASN A 204 -6.99 3.83 25.42
CA ASN A 204 -6.80 4.99 24.55
C ASN A 204 -5.82 4.72 23.39
N LEU A 205 -5.53 3.46 23.05
CA LEU A 205 -4.67 3.08 21.93
C LEU A 205 -5.44 2.20 20.92
N VAL A 206 -5.39 2.57 19.64
CA VAL A 206 -5.94 1.80 18.52
C VAL A 206 -4.87 1.65 17.46
N CYS A 207 -4.61 0.42 17.00
CA CYS A 207 -3.67 0.14 15.90
C CYS A 207 -4.44 -0.31 14.66
N VAL A 208 -4.48 0.51 13.61
CA VAL A 208 -5.21 0.27 12.35
C VAL A 208 -4.33 -0.51 11.37
N ARG A 209 -4.90 -1.52 10.71
CA ARG A 209 -4.23 -2.43 9.78
C ARG A 209 -4.98 -2.53 8.46
N THR A 210 -4.30 -2.98 7.41
CA THR A 210 -4.90 -3.16 6.08
C THR A 210 -4.33 -4.35 5.33
N LEU A 211 -5.16 -4.98 4.51
CA LEU A 211 -4.72 -5.97 3.53
C LEU A 211 -4.34 -5.31 2.18
N SER A 212 -4.29 -3.98 2.11
CA SER A 212 -4.01 -3.27 0.84
C SER A 212 -2.54 -3.27 0.44
N LYS A 213 -1.63 -3.43 1.41
CA LYS A 213 -0.19 -3.23 1.22
C LYS A 213 0.52 -4.56 1.02
N VAL A 214 1.17 -5.12 2.03
CA VAL A 214 1.95 -6.36 1.89
C VAL A 214 1.12 -7.54 1.35
N PHE A 215 -0.17 -7.59 1.69
CA PHE A 215 -1.08 -8.62 1.19
C PHE A 215 -1.48 -8.43 -0.28
N GLY A 216 -1.29 -7.25 -0.89
CA GLY A 216 -1.65 -6.99 -2.29
C GLY A 216 -3.15 -7.00 -2.60
N LEU A 217 -4.02 -6.86 -1.59
CA LEU A 217 -5.48 -6.97 -1.73
C LEU A 217 -6.19 -5.62 -1.63
N ALA A 218 -5.59 -4.56 -2.19
CA ALA A 218 -6.13 -3.20 -2.09
C ALA A 218 -7.55 -3.08 -2.64
N GLY A 219 -7.89 -3.84 -3.68
CA GLY A 219 -9.23 -3.86 -4.28
C GLY A 219 -10.33 -4.47 -3.40
N LEU A 220 -9.98 -5.31 -2.42
CA LEU A 220 -10.97 -5.94 -1.52
C LEU A 220 -11.53 -4.98 -0.47
N ARG A 221 -10.84 -3.87 -0.21
CA ARG A 221 -11.24 -2.89 0.81
C ARG A 221 -11.50 -3.56 2.18
N VAL A 222 -10.52 -4.28 2.70
CA VAL A 222 -10.60 -4.90 4.04
C VAL A 222 -9.50 -4.37 4.95
N GLY A 223 -9.88 -3.98 6.16
CA GLY A 223 -9.00 -3.56 7.24
C GLY A 223 -9.54 -4.01 8.58
N TYR A 224 -8.66 -4.05 9.58
CA TYR A 224 -9.00 -4.34 10.96
C TYR A 224 -8.20 -3.42 11.88
N CYS A 225 -8.65 -3.21 13.12
CA CYS A 225 -7.85 -2.55 14.13
C CYS A 225 -7.76 -3.40 15.40
N VAL A 226 -6.61 -3.34 16.08
CA VAL A 226 -6.39 -3.91 17.40
C VAL A 226 -6.57 -2.82 18.45
N ALA A 227 -7.37 -3.09 19.47
CA ALA A 227 -7.66 -2.17 20.57
C ALA A 227 -8.06 -2.95 21.84
N SER A 228 -8.26 -2.26 22.96
CA SER A 228 -8.88 -2.88 24.13
C SER A 228 -10.27 -3.44 23.79
N PRO A 229 -10.74 -4.52 24.46
CA PRO A 229 -12.07 -5.08 24.20
C PRO A 229 -13.19 -4.04 24.30
N ARG A 230 -13.04 -3.09 25.22
CA ARG A 230 -13.95 -1.95 25.39
C ARG A 230 -13.97 -1.05 24.15
N LEU A 231 -12.80 -0.64 23.65
CA LEU A 231 -12.71 0.23 22.46
C LEU A 231 -13.18 -0.50 21.20
N ALA A 232 -12.79 -1.76 21.02
CA ALA A 232 -13.22 -2.57 19.89
C ALA A 232 -14.74 -2.77 19.86
N ALA A 233 -15.37 -2.97 21.02
CA ALA A 233 -16.83 -3.04 21.14
C ALA A 233 -17.51 -1.71 20.80
N GLU A 234 -16.98 -0.58 21.28
CA GLU A 234 -17.51 0.77 20.99
C GLU A 234 -17.43 1.08 19.49
N LEU A 235 -16.30 0.81 18.86
CA LEU A 235 -16.13 0.97 17.40
C LEU A 235 -17.10 0.06 16.64
N SER A 236 -17.21 -1.21 17.02
CA SER A 236 -18.10 -2.17 16.38
C SER A 236 -19.58 -1.77 16.48
N ALA A 237 -19.99 -1.15 17.60
CA ALA A 237 -21.36 -0.67 17.81
C ALA A 237 -21.73 0.54 16.93
N ARG A 238 -20.75 1.34 16.49
CA ARG A 238 -20.95 2.53 15.65
C ARG A 238 -20.71 2.30 14.17
N ARG A 239 -20.23 1.12 13.82
CA ARG A 239 -19.97 0.71 12.44
C ARG A 239 -21.27 0.60 11.65
N SER A 240 -21.21 0.96 10.37
CA SER A 240 -22.34 0.74 9.46
C SER A 240 -22.67 -0.76 9.35
N PRO A 241 -23.93 -1.15 9.10
CA PRO A 241 -24.27 -2.53 8.79
C PRO A 241 -23.55 -2.98 7.52
N ALA A 242 -22.93 -4.16 7.58
CA ALA A 242 -22.30 -4.83 6.44
C ALA A 242 -21.35 -3.94 5.57
N PRO A 243 -20.33 -3.26 6.15
CA PRO A 243 -19.51 -2.32 5.38
C PRO A 243 -18.52 -3.01 4.42
N ILE A 244 -18.21 -4.28 4.66
CA ILE A 244 -17.32 -5.09 3.82
C ILE A 244 -18.17 -6.05 2.98
N PRO A 245 -18.01 -6.10 1.64
CA PRO A 245 -18.71 -7.07 0.80
C PRO A 245 -18.42 -8.52 1.19
N THR A 246 -19.42 -9.40 1.10
CA THR A 246 -19.31 -10.84 1.45
C THR A 246 -18.14 -11.54 0.74
N SER A 247 -17.92 -11.22 -0.54
CA SER A 247 -16.80 -11.76 -1.32
C SER A 247 -15.45 -11.27 -0.79
N SER A 248 -15.37 -10.00 -0.42
CA SER A 248 -14.15 -9.38 0.12
C SER A 248 -13.81 -9.95 1.50
N ALA A 249 -14.80 -10.12 2.38
CA ALA A 249 -14.63 -10.80 3.65
C ALA A 249 -14.12 -12.24 3.47
N THR A 250 -14.74 -13.01 2.57
CA THR A 250 -14.32 -14.40 2.28
C THR A 250 -12.88 -14.48 1.80
N LEU A 251 -12.49 -13.63 0.85
CA LEU A 251 -11.13 -13.60 0.28
C LEU A 251 -10.10 -13.13 1.31
N ALA A 252 -10.43 -12.11 2.10
CA ALA A 252 -9.58 -11.59 3.17
C ALA A 252 -9.38 -12.61 4.29
N THR A 253 -10.43 -13.30 4.73
CA THR A 253 -10.35 -14.39 5.72
C THR A 253 -9.36 -15.47 5.24
N ALA A 254 -9.47 -15.90 3.98
CA ALA A 254 -8.57 -16.91 3.43
C ALA A 254 -7.12 -16.43 3.34
N ALA A 255 -6.91 -15.16 2.99
CA ALA A 255 -5.58 -14.55 2.92
C ALA A 255 -4.91 -14.47 4.30
N LEU A 256 -5.68 -14.14 5.35
CA LEU A 256 -5.18 -14.09 6.74
C LEU A 256 -4.89 -15.49 7.29
N GLN A 257 -5.75 -16.48 7.02
CA GLN A 257 -5.55 -17.87 7.45
C GLN A 257 -4.32 -18.54 6.81
N ARG A 258 -3.92 -18.08 5.63
CA ARG A 258 -2.77 -18.60 4.87
C ARG A 258 -1.83 -17.47 4.50
N ALA A 259 -1.52 -16.63 5.49
CA ALA A 259 -0.65 -15.49 5.28
C ALA A 259 0.76 -15.96 4.89
N GLU A 260 1.05 -15.91 3.60
CA GLU A 260 2.37 -16.21 3.01
C GLU A 260 3.00 -14.90 2.50
N ILE A 261 3.08 -13.90 3.38
CA ILE A 261 3.57 -12.56 3.02
C ILE A 261 5.09 -12.45 3.01
N GLU A 262 5.78 -13.40 3.66
CA GLU A 262 7.21 -13.34 3.92
C GLU A 262 8.08 -13.31 2.64
N PRO A 263 7.81 -14.11 1.58
CA PRO A 263 8.53 -13.97 0.31
C PRO A 263 8.37 -12.58 -0.31
N GLU A 264 7.16 -12.01 -0.27
CA GLU A 264 6.89 -10.68 -0.81
C GLU A 264 7.59 -9.59 -0.02
N LEU A 265 7.46 -9.66 1.30
CA LEU A 265 8.07 -8.72 2.22
C LEU A 265 9.58 -8.66 2.01
N ARG A 266 10.25 -9.82 1.92
CA ARG A 266 11.69 -9.87 1.64
C ARG A 266 12.04 -9.32 0.27
N ALA A 267 11.32 -9.71 -0.78
CA ALA A 267 11.59 -9.26 -2.14
C ALA A 267 11.46 -7.73 -2.26
N THR A 268 10.35 -7.17 -1.79
CA THR A 268 10.09 -5.72 -1.81
C THR A 268 11.07 -4.96 -0.91
N THR A 269 11.45 -5.49 0.26
CA THR A 269 12.43 -4.85 1.14
C THR A 269 13.83 -4.85 0.54
N ALA A 270 14.27 -5.97 -0.05
CA ALA A 270 15.56 -6.05 -0.73
C ALA A 270 15.64 -5.09 -1.92
N GLU A 271 14.57 -5.02 -2.72
CA GLU A 271 14.49 -4.11 -3.85
C GLU A 271 14.45 -2.64 -3.41
N ARG A 272 13.73 -2.32 -2.33
CA ARG A 272 13.74 -0.98 -1.73
C ARG A 272 15.15 -0.51 -1.39
N GLU A 273 15.95 -1.37 -0.75
CA GLU A 273 17.34 -1.04 -0.42
C GLU A 273 18.22 -0.93 -1.67
N ARG A 274 18.01 -1.77 -2.70
CA ARG A 274 18.71 -1.66 -3.99
C ARG A 274 18.45 -0.34 -4.69
N VAL A 275 17.18 0.03 -4.84
CA VAL A 275 16.74 1.31 -5.45
C VAL A 275 17.29 2.48 -4.67
N ARG A 276 17.19 2.44 -3.34
CA ARG A 276 17.72 3.49 -2.46
C ARG A 276 19.24 3.63 -2.59
N ALA A 277 19.98 2.52 -2.60
CA ALA A 277 21.44 2.54 -2.77
C ALA A 277 21.85 3.13 -4.12
N ALA A 278 21.14 2.79 -5.20
CA ALA A 278 21.38 3.36 -6.53
C ALA A 278 21.15 4.88 -6.56
N LEU A 279 20.05 5.35 -5.96
CA LEU A 279 19.73 6.78 -5.84
C LEU A 279 20.81 7.53 -5.06
N LEU A 280 21.25 7.00 -3.92
CA LEU A 280 22.33 7.59 -3.12
C LEU A 280 23.65 7.66 -3.90
N ALA A 281 24.01 6.60 -4.62
CA ALA A 281 25.23 6.55 -5.44
C ALA A 281 25.21 7.58 -6.57
N ALA A 282 24.02 7.91 -7.10
CA ALA A 282 23.82 8.96 -8.09
C ALA A 282 23.71 10.39 -7.48
N GLY A 283 23.85 10.53 -6.16
CA GLY A 283 23.85 11.82 -5.47
C GLY A 283 22.47 12.36 -5.09
N PHE A 284 21.42 11.54 -5.16
CA PHE A 284 20.10 11.93 -4.64
C PHE A 284 20.06 11.84 -3.11
N ASP A 285 19.30 12.73 -2.47
CA ASP A 285 18.99 12.63 -1.05
C ASP A 285 17.82 11.66 -0.83
N ALA A 286 18.16 10.41 -0.50
CA ALA A 286 17.20 9.33 -0.27
C ALA A 286 17.29 8.79 1.18
N PRO A 287 16.53 9.36 2.14
CA PRO A 287 16.57 8.92 3.54
C PRO A 287 16.15 7.45 3.69
N PRO A 288 16.52 6.80 4.82
CA PRO A 288 15.99 5.49 5.18
C PRO A 288 14.46 5.50 5.22
N THR A 289 13.86 4.35 4.93
CA THR A 289 12.41 4.15 4.86
C THR A 289 12.08 2.75 5.34
N HIS A 290 10.94 2.61 6.03
CA HIS A 290 10.47 1.34 6.60
C HIS A 290 9.15 0.89 5.96
N THR A 291 8.93 1.24 4.69
CA THR A 291 7.69 0.98 3.93
C THR A 291 8.00 0.23 2.62
N ASN A 292 7.04 0.17 1.69
CA ASN A 292 7.25 -0.31 0.31
C ASN A 292 7.51 0.82 -0.70
N PHE A 293 8.08 1.93 -0.24
CA PHE A 293 8.44 3.05 -1.10
C PHE A 293 9.74 3.68 -0.64
N VAL A 294 10.44 4.35 -1.56
CA VAL A 294 11.56 5.24 -1.27
C VAL A 294 11.13 6.70 -1.38
N VAL A 295 11.86 7.57 -0.68
CA VAL A 295 11.68 9.02 -0.74
C VAL A 295 12.92 9.64 -1.38
N VAL A 296 12.72 10.62 -2.26
CA VAL A 296 13.80 11.44 -2.82
C VAL A 296 13.51 12.90 -2.48
N ARG A 297 14.29 13.49 -1.57
CA ARG A 297 14.14 14.90 -1.19
C ARG A 297 14.80 15.79 -2.24
N THR A 298 14.02 16.71 -2.78
CA THR A 298 14.47 17.62 -3.82
C THR A 298 13.45 18.75 -4.04
N PRO A 299 13.88 20.01 -4.13
CA PRO A 299 12.98 21.11 -4.49
C PRO A 299 12.46 21.01 -5.93
N GLN A 300 13.04 20.12 -6.77
CA GLN A 300 12.60 19.86 -8.14
C GLN A 300 11.59 18.70 -8.25
N ALA A 301 11.01 18.23 -7.13
CA ALA A 301 10.13 17.06 -7.11
C ALA A 301 9.03 17.10 -8.17
N ARG A 302 8.26 18.19 -8.26
CA ARG A 302 7.19 18.32 -9.28
C ARG A 302 7.71 18.29 -10.71
N THR A 303 8.88 18.89 -10.96
CA THR A 303 9.50 18.91 -12.29
C THR A 303 9.98 17.51 -12.70
N LEU A 304 10.63 16.79 -11.79
CA LEU A 304 11.08 15.41 -12.02
C LEU A 304 9.89 14.47 -12.23
N ALA A 305 8.83 14.60 -11.41
CA ALA A 305 7.60 13.81 -11.60
C ALA A 305 6.99 14.04 -12.99
N GLY A 306 6.89 15.29 -13.45
CA GLY A 306 6.38 15.57 -14.79
C GLY A 306 7.29 15.06 -15.91
N GLN A 307 8.61 14.96 -15.70
CA GLN A 307 9.53 14.33 -16.64
C GLN A 307 9.35 12.82 -16.72
N LEU A 308 9.17 12.15 -15.58
CA LEU A 308 8.89 10.72 -15.48
C LEU A 308 7.51 10.37 -16.07
N GLU A 309 6.49 11.17 -15.77
CA GLU A 309 5.11 10.95 -16.25
C GLU A 309 5.03 10.99 -17.78
N ARG A 310 5.79 11.88 -18.44
CA ARG A 310 5.92 11.91 -19.91
C ARG A 310 6.48 10.62 -20.52
N ARG A 311 7.16 9.81 -19.72
CA ARG A 311 7.70 8.49 -20.10
C ARG A 311 6.82 7.34 -19.61
N GLY A 312 5.63 7.63 -19.08
CA GLY A 312 4.70 6.64 -18.54
C GLY A 312 5.03 6.20 -17.10
N LEU A 313 5.97 6.85 -16.42
CA LEU A 313 6.41 6.47 -15.07
C LEU A 313 5.79 7.42 -14.04
N VAL A 314 4.71 6.99 -13.40
CA VAL A 314 3.89 7.86 -12.53
C VAL A 314 4.36 7.75 -11.08
N VAL A 315 4.96 8.80 -10.54
CA VAL A 315 5.39 8.89 -9.13
C VAL A 315 4.51 9.87 -8.34
N ARG A 316 4.54 9.79 -7.01
CA ARG A 316 3.83 10.77 -6.17
C ARG A 316 4.75 11.93 -5.83
N ALA A 317 4.39 13.14 -6.25
CA ALA A 317 5.17 14.36 -5.99
C ALA A 317 4.57 15.23 -4.88
N TYR A 318 5.44 15.69 -4.00
CA TYR A 318 5.16 16.72 -3.00
C TYR A 318 5.93 18.00 -3.35
N ARG A 319 5.91 19.00 -2.45
CA ARG A 319 6.58 20.28 -2.69
C ARG A 319 8.10 20.12 -2.87
N ASP A 320 8.70 19.28 -2.04
CA ASP A 320 10.14 19.20 -1.80
C ASP A 320 10.64 17.74 -1.72
N PHE A 321 9.82 16.77 -2.12
CA PHE A 321 10.24 15.38 -2.27
C PHE A 321 9.32 14.58 -3.21
N LEU A 322 9.85 13.48 -3.74
CA LEU A 322 9.11 12.42 -4.42
C LEU A 322 8.92 11.25 -3.47
N ARG A 323 7.77 10.59 -3.55
CA ARG A 323 7.55 9.24 -3.01
C ARG A 323 7.39 8.27 -4.18
N ILE A 324 8.22 7.24 -4.19
CA ILE A 324 8.33 6.28 -5.30
C ILE A 324 8.08 4.89 -4.72
N THR A 325 6.94 4.31 -5.06
CA THR A 325 6.58 2.92 -4.70
C THR A 325 7.61 1.98 -5.31
N VAL A 326 8.10 1.00 -4.54
CA VAL A 326 8.97 -0.05 -5.06
C VAL A 326 8.12 -1.04 -5.85
N ARG A 327 8.58 -1.42 -7.05
CA ARG A 327 7.91 -2.38 -7.92
C ARG A 327 8.78 -3.63 -8.11
N SER A 328 8.74 -4.22 -9.30
CA SER A 328 9.64 -5.30 -9.67
C SER A 328 10.98 -4.70 -10.06
N PRO A 329 12.10 -5.42 -9.88
CA PRO A 329 13.42 -4.85 -10.16
C PRO A 329 13.56 -4.31 -11.59
N ALA A 330 12.91 -4.96 -12.56
CA ALA A 330 12.94 -4.50 -13.95
C ALA A 330 12.06 -3.26 -14.20
N ASP A 331 10.93 -3.09 -13.49
CA ASP A 331 10.16 -1.84 -13.53
C ASP A 331 10.94 -0.70 -12.86
N ASP A 332 11.58 -0.98 -11.71
CA ASP A 332 12.38 -0.02 -10.97
C ASP A 332 13.63 0.40 -11.76
N ASP A 333 14.25 -0.50 -12.52
CA ASP A 333 15.35 -0.18 -13.43
C ASP A 333 14.94 0.79 -14.54
N LEU A 334 13.71 0.69 -15.07
CA LEU A 334 13.18 1.67 -16.03
C LEU A 334 13.06 3.06 -15.39
N LEU A 335 12.62 3.12 -14.13
CA LEU A 335 12.50 4.36 -13.38
C LEU A 335 13.85 4.97 -13.04
N LEU A 336 14.81 4.16 -12.58
CA LEU A 336 16.18 4.61 -12.30
C LEU A 336 16.87 5.10 -13.57
N ALA A 337 16.79 4.35 -14.67
CA ALA A 337 17.33 4.79 -15.96
C ALA A 337 16.69 6.11 -16.42
N ALA A 338 15.38 6.30 -16.18
CA ALA A 338 14.71 7.54 -16.52
C ALA A 338 15.19 8.75 -15.69
N LEU A 339 15.67 8.50 -14.47
CA LEU A 339 16.35 9.49 -13.61
C LEU A 339 17.84 9.67 -13.96
N GLY A 340 18.37 8.92 -14.92
CA GLY A 340 19.81 8.90 -15.24
C GLY A 340 20.64 8.16 -14.20
N VAL A 341 20.02 7.27 -13.42
CA VAL A 341 20.65 6.48 -12.36
C VAL A 341 20.95 5.09 -12.91
N HIS A 342 22.19 4.62 -12.73
CA HIS A 342 22.55 3.24 -13.02
C HIS A 342 22.40 2.41 -11.75
N ALA A 343 21.54 1.40 -11.81
CA ALA A 343 21.32 0.49 -10.69
C ALA A 343 22.34 -0.68 -10.75
N PRO A 344 22.79 -1.20 -9.60
CA PRO A 344 23.45 -2.50 -9.59
C PRO A 344 22.46 -3.57 -10.09
N PRO A 345 22.94 -4.65 -10.72
CA PRO A 345 22.08 -5.73 -11.20
C PRO A 345 21.17 -6.25 -10.07
N ALA A 346 19.91 -6.52 -10.40
CA ALA A 346 19.00 -7.19 -9.48
C ALA A 346 19.48 -8.62 -9.18
N SER A 347 19.23 -9.11 -7.96
CA SER A 347 19.55 -10.49 -7.58
C SER A 347 18.61 -11.52 -8.23
N THR A 348 17.47 -11.08 -8.76
CA THR A 348 16.45 -11.93 -9.36
C THR A 348 16.43 -11.80 -10.89
N ARG A 349 16.04 -12.89 -11.55
CA ARG A 349 15.79 -12.90 -13.00
C ARG A 349 14.48 -12.20 -13.30
N ALA A 350 14.57 -10.93 -13.63
CA ALA A 350 13.42 -10.08 -13.91
C ALA A 350 13.56 -9.39 -15.27
N ALA A 351 12.43 -9.14 -15.93
CA ALA A 351 12.40 -8.32 -17.13
C ALA A 351 11.07 -7.60 -17.28
N THR A 352 11.15 -6.37 -17.78
CA THR A 352 10.01 -5.59 -18.25
C THR A 352 10.21 -5.28 -19.72
N VAL A 353 9.29 -5.78 -20.55
CA VAL A 353 9.28 -5.56 -22.00
C VAL A 353 8.09 -4.70 -22.38
N LEU A 354 8.38 -3.57 -23.03
CA LEU A 354 7.39 -2.69 -23.64
C LEU A 354 7.35 -2.96 -25.15
N GLY A 355 6.21 -3.40 -25.67
CA GLY A 355 5.93 -3.56 -27.09
C GLY A 355 4.73 -2.71 -27.54
N PRO A 356 4.44 -2.57 -28.84
CA PRO A 356 3.30 -1.77 -29.30
C PRO A 356 1.97 -2.29 -28.72
N GLY A 357 1.37 -1.55 -27.79
CA GLY A 357 0.11 -1.92 -27.12
C GLY A 357 0.22 -3.00 -26.05
N ILE A 358 1.43 -3.39 -25.63
CA ILE A 358 1.64 -4.47 -24.65
C ILE A 358 2.80 -4.17 -23.70
N ARG A 359 2.63 -4.57 -22.43
CA ARG A 359 3.69 -4.67 -21.42
C ARG A 359 3.66 -6.06 -20.81
N VAL A 360 4.85 -6.63 -20.63
CA VAL A 360 5.07 -7.85 -19.84
C VAL A 360 6.15 -7.53 -18.81
N SER A 361 5.80 -7.58 -17.52
CA SER A 361 6.74 -7.52 -16.40
C SER A 361 6.74 -8.88 -15.70
N LEU A 362 7.89 -9.53 -15.55
CA LEU A 362 7.98 -10.85 -14.92
C LEU A 362 9.20 -11.06 -14.03
N VAL A 363 9.11 -12.03 -13.12
CA VAL A 363 10.20 -12.58 -12.30
C VAL A 363 10.14 -14.11 -12.35
N ILE A 364 11.19 -14.76 -12.87
CA ILE A 364 11.17 -16.20 -13.18
C ILE A 364 11.16 -17.10 -11.94
N ASP A 365 11.90 -16.73 -10.90
CA ASP A 365 11.97 -17.46 -9.63
C ASP A 365 11.08 -16.81 -8.57
N GLY A 366 9.86 -16.45 -8.99
CA GLY A 366 8.89 -15.76 -8.16
C GLY A 366 8.10 -16.71 -7.26
N SER A 367 6.91 -16.25 -6.89
CA SER A 367 5.96 -17.01 -6.10
C SER A 367 4.74 -17.45 -6.91
N GLY A 368 4.72 -17.23 -8.23
CA GLY A 368 3.56 -17.53 -9.07
C GLY A 368 2.44 -16.49 -8.98
N ARG A 369 2.73 -15.23 -8.66
CA ARG A 369 1.74 -14.14 -8.63
C ARG A 369 1.52 -13.59 -10.01
N ALA A 370 0.39 -13.92 -10.62
CA ALA A 370 0.14 -13.57 -12.00
C ALA A 370 -1.14 -12.74 -12.15
N THR A 371 -1.07 -11.74 -13.02
CA THR A 371 -2.23 -11.06 -13.62
C THR A 371 -2.00 -10.87 -15.10
N SER A 372 -3.04 -11.12 -15.87
CA SER A 372 -3.09 -10.87 -17.31
C SER A 372 -4.35 -10.07 -17.62
N ALA A 373 -4.18 -8.93 -18.27
CA ALA A 373 -5.26 -8.07 -18.73
C ALA A 373 -5.12 -7.88 -20.23
N THR A 374 -5.61 -8.83 -21.00
CA THR A 374 -5.53 -8.81 -22.46
C THR A 374 -6.88 -8.58 -23.14
N GLY A 375 -7.97 -8.49 -22.38
CA GLY A 375 -9.33 -8.38 -22.91
C GLY A 375 -9.94 -9.72 -23.35
N ASP A 376 -9.24 -10.84 -23.16
CA ASP A 376 -9.72 -12.21 -23.40
C ASP A 376 -9.53 -13.04 -22.13
N GLU A 377 -10.63 -13.27 -21.41
CA GLU A 377 -10.63 -13.98 -20.11
C GLU A 377 -10.07 -15.40 -20.20
N ALA A 378 -10.32 -16.10 -21.31
CA ALA A 378 -9.83 -17.46 -21.47
C ALA A 378 -8.31 -17.48 -21.71
N ARG A 379 -7.80 -16.52 -22.47
CA ARG A 379 -6.35 -16.31 -22.62
C ARG A 379 -5.71 -15.90 -21.30
N ASP A 380 -6.30 -14.93 -20.61
CA ASP A 380 -5.79 -14.41 -19.33
C ASP A 380 -5.68 -15.52 -18.29
N SER A 381 -6.72 -16.34 -18.14
CA SER A 381 -6.74 -17.49 -17.22
C SER A 381 -5.61 -18.49 -17.52
N ARG A 382 -5.39 -18.85 -18.80
CA ARG A 382 -4.32 -19.79 -19.17
C ARG A 382 -2.91 -19.22 -18.90
N ILE A 383 -2.72 -17.93 -19.13
CA ILE A 383 -1.43 -17.26 -18.88
C ILE A 383 -1.15 -17.24 -17.37
N GLU A 384 -2.15 -16.91 -16.57
CA GLU A 384 -2.04 -16.85 -15.11
C GLU A 384 -1.81 -18.24 -14.50
N GLU A 385 -2.53 -19.27 -14.95
CA GLU A 385 -2.34 -20.66 -14.52
C GLU A 385 -0.92 -21.16 -14.85
N ARG A 386 -0.44 -20.93 -16.07
CA ARG A 386 0.94 -21.29 -16.47
C ARG A 386 1.98 -20.60 -15.61
N ALA A 387 1.83 -19.29 -15.37
CA ALA A 387 2.75 -18.54 -14.51
C ALA A 387 2.73 -19.06 -13.06
N GLN A 388 1.56 -19.41 -12.53
CA GLN A 388 1.43 -20.02 -11.21
C GLN A 388 2.11 -21.38 -11.11
N GLU A 389 1.94 -22.25 -12.11
CA GLU A 389 2.57 -23.58 -12.18
C GLU A 389 4.10 -23.49 -12.31
N GLU A 390 4.60 -22.54 -13.10
CA GLU A 390 6.03 -22.30 -13.28
C GLU A 390 6.68 -21.51 -12.13
N GLY A 391 5.88 -20.98 -11.19
CA GLY A 391 6.38 -20.13 -10.10
C GLY A 391 6.81 -18.73 -10.55
N ILE A 392 6.30 -18.24 -11.67
CA ILE A 392 6.65 -16.93 -12.24
C ILE A 392 5.71 -15.86 -11.69
N ASP A 393 6.27 -14.79 -11.12
CA ASP A 393 5.49 -13.58 -10.88
C ASP A 393 5.34 -12.80 -12.19
N LEU A 394 4.13 -12.39 -12.55
CA LEU A 394 3.78 -11.84 -13.86
C LEU A 394 2.73 -10.73 -13.75
N GLU A 395 2.99 -9.62 -14.43
CA GLU A 395 1.99 -8.61 -14.78
C GLU A 395 2.02 -8.40 -16.30
N LEU A 396 0.93 -8.78 -16.97
CA LEU A 396 0.75 -8.57 -18.40
C LEU A 396 -0.42 -7.63 -18.65
N VAL A 397 -0.17 -6.56 -19.39
CA VAL A 397 -1.19 -5.61 -19.84
C VAL A 397 -1.11 -5.49 -21.34
N ALA A 398 -2.21 -5.79 -22.04
CA ALA A 398 -2.26 -5.70 -23.50
C ALA A 398 -3.57 -5.04 -23.94
N GLU A 399 -3.53 -4.28 -25.03
CA GLU A 399 -4.74 -3.78 -25.68
C GLU A 399 -5.58 -4.95 -26.22
N ALA A 400 -6.91 -4.85 -26.12
CA ALA A 400 -7.83 -5.96 -26.39
C ALA A 400 -7.71 -6.54 -27.82
N GLU A 401 -7.30 -5.72 -28.79
CA GLU A 401 -7.18 -6.06 -30.21
C GLU A 401 -5.91 -6.88 -30.54
N LEU A 402 -4.99 -7.12 -29.58
CA LEU A 402 -3.76 -7.89 -29.86
C LEU A 402 -4.02 -9.38 -30.10
N SER A 403 -3.40 -9.91 -31.17
CA SER A 403 -3.44 -11.34 -31.49
C SER A 403 -2.67 -12.18 -30.47
N ASN A 404 -3.08 -13.46 -30.32
CA ASN A 404 -2.42 -14.41 -29.42
C ASN A 404 -0.94 -14.59 -29.74
N GLU A 405 -0.57 -14.63 -31.02
CA GLU A 405 0.82 -14.74 -31.46
C GLU A 405 1.68 -13.58 -30.94
N ARG A 406 1.16 -12.35 -30.97
CA ARG A 406 1.88 -11.17 -30.46
C ARG A 406 2.03 -11.21 -28.94
N VAL A 407 1.01 -11.70 -28.22
CA VAL A 407 1.06 -11.87 -26.76
C VAL A 407 2.11 -12.93 -26.37
N GLU A 408 2.07 -14.11 -26.99
CA GLU A 408 3.05 -15.17 -26.72
C GLU A 408 4.48 -14.77 -27.12
N THR A 409 4.63 -14.03 -28.23
CA THR A 409 5.95 -13.49 -28.63
C THR A 409 6.50 -12.52 -27.57
N ALA A 410 5.65 -11.64 -27.02
CA ALA A 410 6.08 -10.71 -25.97
C ALA A 410 6.46 -11.44 -24.68
N LEU A 411 5.69 -12.47 -24.29
CA LEU A 411 6.00 -13.33 -23.15
C LEU A 411 7.34 -14.07 -23.32
N ALA A 412 7.55 -14.70 -24.48
CA ALA A 412 8.80 -15.39 -24.80
C ALA A 412 10.01 -14.43 -24.79
N HIS A 413 9.83 -13.23 -25.33
CA HIS A 413 10.86 -12.20 -25.33
C HIS A 413 11.19 -11.72 -23.91
N ALA A 414 10.18 -11.48 -23.07
CA ALA A 414 10.40 -11.09 -21.67
C ALA A 414 11.15 -12.20 -20.90
N ARG A 415 10.79 -13.47 -21.11
CA ARG A 415 11.46 -14.61 -20.49
C ARG A 415 12.93 -14.71 -20.91
N ALA A 416 13.21 -14.61 -22.21
CA ALA A 416 14.58 -14.63 -22.72
C ALA A 416 15.44 -13.47 -22.16
N ARG A 417 14.86 -12.27 -22.00
CA ARG A 417 15.56 -11.13 -21.39
C ARG A 417 15.83 -11.33 -19.90
N ALA A 418 14.88 -11.91 -19.16
CA ALA A 418 15.07 -12.19 -17.74
C ALA A 418 16.19 -13.21 -17.50
N ASP A 419 16.31 -14.21 -18.38
CA ASP A 419 17.39 -15.20 -18.33
C ASP A 419 18.75 -14.60 -18.67
N ALA A 420 18.84 -13.76 -19.71
CA ALA A 420 20.08 -13.11 -20.13
C ALA A 420 20.65 -12.15 -19.07
N GLY A 421 19.78 -11.40 -18.36
CA GLY A 421 20.22 -10.44 -17.34
C GLY A 421 21.07 -11.05 -16.20
N ARG A 422 20.94 -12.36 -15.94
CA ARG A 422 21.73 -13.08 -14.94
C ARG A 422 23.14 -13.43 -15.43
N GLU A 423 23.30 -13.73 -16.70
CA GLU A 423 24.60 -14.09 -17.29
C GLU A 423 25.57 -12.90 -17.27
N ASP A 424 25.05 -11.69 -17.55
CA ASP A 424 25.81 -10.44 -17.49
C ASP A 424 26.22 -10.07 -16.06
N ALA A 425 25.34 -10.30 -15.07
CA ALA A 425 25.63 -10.05 -13.66
C ALA A 425 26.74 -10.99 -13.13
N GLN A 426 26.64 -12.30 -13.43
CA GLN A 426 27.64 -13.30 -13.01
C GLN A 426 28.99 -13.13 -13.73
N GLY A 427 28.97 -12.69 -14.99
CA GLY A 427 30.17 -12.37 -15.75
C GLY A 427 30.95 -11.18 -15.16
N ASN A 428 30.24 -10.16 -14.67
CA ASN A 428 30.85 -8.98 -14.03
C ASN A 428 31.39 -9.27 -12.62
N GLU A 429 30.72 -10.09 -11.81
CA GLU A 429 31.22 -10.51 -10.49
C GLU A 429 32.49 -11.37 -10.60
N ARG A 430 32.59 -12.25 -11.60
CA ARG A 430 33.80 -13.06 -11.86
C ARG A 430 34.99 -12.22 -12.31
N ARG A 431 34.76 -11.11 -13.03
CA ARG A 431 35.84 -10.18 -13.42
C ARG A 431 36.32 -9.34 -12.25
N ARG A 432 35.41 -8.88 -11.37
CA ARG A 432 35.76 -8.09 -10.18
C ARG A 432 36.42 -8.89 -9.04
N SER A 433 36.37 -10.22 -9.08
CA SER A 433 37.04 -11.10 -8.10
C SER A 433 38.40 -11.61 -8.59
N GLN A 434 38.80 -11.23 -9.81
CA GLN A 434 40.10 -11.56 -10.41
C GLN A 434 41.04 -10.34 -10.52
N ASP A 435 40.56 -9.15 -10.18
CA ASP A 435 41.30 -7.90 -9.99
C ASP A 435 41.39 -7.57 -8.49
#